data_AF-A0A920EEW0-F1
#
_entry.id   AF-A0A920EEW0-F1
#
_cell.length_a   1.000
_cell.length_b   1.000
_cell.length_c   1.000
_cell.angle_alpha   90.00
_cell.angle_beta   90.00
_cell.angle_gamma   90.00
#
_symmetry.space_group_name_H-M   'P 1'
#
loop_
_entity.id
_entity.type
_entity.pdbx_description
1 polymer ?
#
loop_
_entity_poly.entity_id
_entity_poly.type
_entity_poly.pdbx_seq_one_letter_code
_entity_poly.pdbx_strand_id
1 'polypeptide(L)' 'MKAVKRMLPKGPLAKRQLTNLRVYNGNSHPHEAQDPSPINVKEMNFKNVKRS' A
#
# COMPACT_ATOMS: atom_id res chain seq x y z
N MET A 1 -2.96 4.18 -9.43
CA MET A 1 -3.91 4.28 -8.28
C MET A 1 -5.31 3.67 -8.50
N LYS A 2 -5.78 3.43 -9.74
CA LYS A 2 -7.14 2.88 -9.98
C LYS A 2 -7.44 1.57 -9.25
N ALA A 3 -6.44 0.69 -9.09
CA ALA A 3 -6.60 -0.58 -8.37
C ALA A 3 -7.01 -0.37 -6.90
N VAL A 4 -6.19 0.38 -6.12
CA VAL A 4 -6.44 0.63 -4.70
C VAL A 4 -7.76 1.39 -4.46
N LYS A 5 -8.11 2.34 -5.34
CA LYS A 5 -9.38 3.07 -5.23
C LYS A 5 -10.62 2.15 -5.26
N ARG A 6 -10.56 1.03 -5.99
CA ARG A 6 -11.67 0.06 -6.08
C ARG A 6 -11.78 -0.82 -4.83
N MET A 7 -10.76 -0.82 -3.97
CA MET A 7 -10.73 -1.59 -2.72
C MET A 7 -11.23 -0.80 -1.51
N LEU A 8 -11.47 0.50 -1.65
CA LEU A 8 -11.91 1.38 -0.56
C LEU A 8 -13.43 1.61 -0.57
N PRO A 9 -14.05 1.90 0.58
CA PRO A 9 -15.49 2.20 0.67
C PRO A 9 -15.83 3.48 -0.09
N LYS A 10 -16.98 3.55 -0.77
CA LYS A 10 -17.36 4.77 -1.51
C LYS A 10 -17.63 5.93 -0.54
N GLY A 11 -17.18 7.14 -0.90
CA GLY A 11 -17.54 8.38 -0.20
C GLY A 11 -16.34 9.22 0.27
N PRO A 12 -16.59 10.19 1.19
CA PRO A 12 -15.57 11.11 1.69
C PRO A 12 -14.42 10.41 2.43
N LEU A 13 -14.71 9.31 3.13
CA LEU A 13 -13.70 8.54 3.86
C LEU A 13 -12.64 7.95 2.93
N ALA A 14 -13.03 7.34 1.80
CA ALA A 14 -12.05 6.85 0.82
C ALA A 14 -11.18 7.96 0.27
N LYS A 15 -11.74 9.16 0.02
CA LYS A 15 -10.94 10.31 -0.45
C LYS A 15 -9.85 10.66 0.56
N ARG A 16 -10.19 10.69 1.86
CA ARG A 16 -9.22 10.92 2.95
C ARG A 16 -8.20 9.79 3.08
N GLN A 17 -8.59 8.53 2.92
CA GLN A 17 -7.64 7.42 2.98
C GLN A 17 -6.66 7.45 1.79
N LEU A 18 -7.13 7.85 0.61
CA LEU A 18 -6.28 7.96 -0.58
C LEU A 18 -5.21 9.05 -0.47
N THR A 19 -5.41 10.11 0.33
CA THR A 19 -4.37 11.13 0.51
C THR A 19 -3.16 10.63 1.29
N ASN A 20 -3.30 9.53 2.03
CA ASN A 20 -2.19 8.93 2.79
C ASN A 20 -1.35 7.97 1.94
N LEU A 21 -1.83 7.57 0.76
CA LEU A 21 -1.12 6.63 -0.12
C LEU A 21 -0.19 7.38 -1.08
N ARG A 22 1.11 7.10 -0.98
CA ARG A 22 2.12 7.58 -1.94
C ARG A 22 2.63 6.40 -2.77
N VAL A 23 2.66 6.56 -4.09
CA VAL A 23 3.14 5.55 -5.04
C VAL A 23 4.25 6.17 -5.86
N TYR A 24 5.45 5.60 -5.75
CA TYR A 24 6.64 6.02 -6.48
C TYR A 24 6.98 4.98 -7.54
N ASN A 25 7.63 5.44 -8.62
CA ASN A 25 8.24 4.53 -9.59
C ASN A 25 9.66 4.21 -9.15
N GLY A 26 10.11 2.96 -9.31
CA GLY A 26 11.42 2.50 -8.86
C GLY A 26 11.53 2.35 -7.34
N ASN A 27 12.77 2.32 -6.84
CA ASN A 27 13.10 1.99 -5.45
C ASN A 27 13.27 3.21 -4.52
N SER A 28 13.20 4.44 -5.04
CA SER A 28 13.46 5.67 -4.27
C SER A 28 12.17 6.39 -3.89
N HIS A 29 12.15 6.98 -2.69
CA HIS A 29 11.07 7.83 -2.19
C HIS A 29 11.62 8.91 -1.24
N PRO A 30 11.02 10.11 -1.16
CA PRO A 30 11.51 11.22 -0.34
C PRO A 30 11.21 11.08 1.17
N HIS A 31 10.80 9.89 1.64
CA HIS A 31 10.34 9.65 3.01
C HIS A 31 11.40 9.06 3.95
N GLU A 32 12.68 9.25 3.65
CA GLU A 32 13.78 8.75 4.49
C GLU A 32 13.73 9.30 5.91
N ALA A 33 13.33 10.56 6.09
CA ALA A 33 13.20 11.19 7.42
C ALA A 33 12.10 10.56 8.30
N GLN A 34 11.20 9.76 7.74
CA GLN A 34 10.11 9.10 8.48
C GLN A 34 10.49 7.71 9.00
N ASP A 35 11.71 7.24 8.69
CA ASP A 35 12.21 5.90 9.02
C ASP A 35 11.17 4.78 8.78
N PRO A 36 10.66 4.64 7.56
CA PRO A 36 9.59 3.69 7.27
C PRO A 36 10.08 2.26 7.44
N SER A 37 9.42 1.50 8.31
CA SER A 37 9.73 0.08 8.52
C SER A 37 9.20 -0.79 7.36
N PRO A 38 10.01 -1.70 6.80
CA PRO A 38 9.58 -2.56 5.71
C PRO A 38 8.50 -3.55 6.16
N ILE A 39 7.44 -3.67 5.37
CA ILE A 39 6.34 -4.62 5.60
C ILE A 39 6.40 -5.74 4.56
N ASN A 40 6.52 -6.99 5.04
CA ASN A 40 6.53 -8.17 4.16
C ASN A 40 5.13 -8.80 4.07
N VAL A 41 4.34 -8.33 3.10
CA VAL A 41 2.95 -8.80 2.90
C VAL A 41 2.89 -10.28 2.49
N LYS A 42 3.95 -10.81 1.87
CA LYS A 42 4.00 -12.20 1.39
C LYS A 42 3.91 -13.21 2.54
N GLU A 43 4.47 -12.87 3.70
CA GLU A 43 4.57 -13.78 4.85
C GLU A 43 3.38 -13.68 5.81
N MET A 44 2.57 -12.63 5.73
CA MET A 44 1.46 -12.39 6.66
C MET A 44 0.32 -13.42 6.56
N ASN A 45 0.19 -14.12 5.43
CA ASN A 45 -0.88 -15.09 5.22
C ASN A 45 -0.39 -16.25 4.36
N PHE A 46 -0.70 -17.48 4.78
CA PHE A 46 -0.38 -18.70 4.04
C PHE A 46 -0.93 -18.73 2.61
N LYS A 47 -1.99 -17.96 2.32
CA LYS A 47 -2.60 -17.83 0.99
C LYS A 47 -1.80 -16.93 0.04
N ASN A 48 -0.91 -16.08 0.58
CA ASN A 48 -0.07 -15.18 -0.21
C ASN A 48 1.16 -15.89 -0.80
N VAL A 49 1.45 -17.10 -0.31
CA VAL A 49 2.53 -17.95 -0.79
C VAL A 49 1.93 -18.95 -1.77
N LYS A 50 2.50 -19.03 -2.98
CA LYS A 50 2.12 -20.06 -3.96
C LYS A 50 2.51 -21.42 -3.37
N ARG A 51 1.52 -22.23 -3.02
CA ARG A 51 1.75 -23.66 -2.72
C ARG A 51 2.00 -24.34 -4.05
N SER A 52 3.27 -24.62 -4.33
CA SER A 52 3.70 -25.52 -5.41
C SER A 52 3.52 -26.95 -4.97
#